data_AF-A0A841RBB6-F1
#
_entry.id   AF-A0A841RBB6-F1
#
_cell.length_a   1.000
_cell.length_b   1.000
_cell.length_c   1.000
_cell.angle_alpha   90.00
_cell.angle_beta   90.00
_cell.angle_gamma   90.00
#
_symmetry.space_group_name_H-M   'P 1'
#
loop_
_entity.id
_entity.type
_entity.pdbx_description
1 polymer ?
#
loop_
_entity_poly.entity_id
_entity_poly.type
_entity_poly.pdbx_seq_one_letter_code
_entity_poly.pdbx_strand_id
1 'polypeptide(L)'
;MKELFLKSVLFILGISVLSVVLYSQDRDEYSIADQRTFNEYRQAIERTADMVYDQSAIELASRYGLDIVDVTWEDTGRYYNSSVGPNISDMTIQVGLQDRDNRDFFEVTAMPVIRFPNNDDLSTDLDPRDFTLLTGNEKGEDLKRISLYDFLESPGDFLSDPDSWPGLSNSLLAPRDSKVLVSAQACFLPIPSGGKAIFNPVLFNYQSYEKNPAVLTVLATREGTSVTIIDNVRDTYDGGFFRGQRLFFNRNGEKASLTGQRQSEFFRENNSGQSGTSSAEAGRESGLNMVLLIQIPLKQKPQRRGFFGGWMEESAMESAVPMAMEKSSDVENAVIGSGPVEGPFIEIDGLKIKRDPDFPVRVTVQFYKATSNGIVSERDIDEIAHQIRKVYSQGDYVSSLVTGGGAGRVTEYSGLKVQPPFWWRDFWRRFEKNRGMDREDAIIRLLELLGEDYRDREVSELYLRDLLSDII
;
A
#
# COMPACT_ATOMS: atom_id res chain seq x y z
N MET A 1 27.09 -44.30 12.75
CA MET A 1 26.28 -43.77 11.63
C MET A 1 24.77 -43.81 11.88
N LYS A 2 24.18 -44.88 12.44
CA LYS A 2 22.71 -44.92 12.70
C LYS A 2 22.24 -44.05 13.88
N GLU A 3 23.06 -43.80 14.90
CA GLU A 3 22.69 -42.90 16.02
C GLU A 3 22.75 -41.41 15.68
N LEU A 4 23.62 -40.99 14.76
CA LEU A 4 23.74 -39.59 14.35
C LEU A 4 22.52 -39.13 13.51
N PHE A 5 21.99 -40.05 12.72
CA PHE A 5 20.79 -39.82 11.90
C PHE A 5 19.53 -39.68 12.78
N LEU A 6 19.42 -40.51 13.83
CA LEU A 6 18.27 -40.46 14.74
C LEU A 6 18.25 -39.18 15.60
N LYS A 7 19.42 -38.69 16.03
CA LYS A 7 19.55 -37.41 16.76
C LYS A 7 19.25 -36.19 15.87
N SER A 8 19.57 -36.26 14.58
CA SER A 8 19.27 -35.19 13.62
C SER A 8 17.77 -35.12 13.30
N VAL A 9 17.11 -36.27 13.18
CA VAL A 9 15.65 -36.35 12.94
C VAL A 9 14.85 -35.90 14.18
N LEU A 10 15.30 -36.21 15.39
CA LEU A 10 14.69 -35.71 16.63
C LEU A 10 14.91 -34.22 16.87
N PHE A 11 16.03 -33.65 16.43
CA PHE A 11 16.29 -32.20 16.50
C PHE A 11 15.42 -31.42 15.51
N ILE A 12 15.25 -31.94 14.29
CA ILE A 12 14.37 -31.34 13.27
C ILE A 12 12.90 -31.42 13.70
N LEU A 13 12.43 -32.58 14.20
CA LEU A 13 11.06 -32.73 14.72
C LEU A 13 10.82 -31.89 15.98
N GLY A 14 11.82 -31.75 16.84
CA GLY A 14 11.76 -30.88 18.03
C GLY A 14 11.60 -29.41 17.67
N ILE A 15 12.31 -28.93 16.65
CA ILE A 15 12.16 -27.55 16.13
C ILE A 15 10.79 -27.40 15.46
N SER A 16 10.33 -28.35 14.64
CA SER A 16 9.02 -28.25 13.98
C SER A 16 7.85 -28.21 14.97
N VAL A 17 7.90 -29.00 16.04
CA VAL A 17 6.83 -29.00 17.06
C VAL A 17 6.92 -27.74 17.93
N LEU A 18 8.12 -27.25 18.26
CA LEU A 18 8.27 -25.99 18.99
C LEU A 18 7.83 -24.79 18.13
N SER A 19 8.14 -24.79 16.83
CA SER A 19 7.65 -23.81 15.86
C SER A 19 6.14 -23.87 15.73
N VAL A 20 5.51 -25.05 15.67
CA VAL A 20 4.05 -25.17 15.59
C VAL A 20 3.37 -24.72 16.89
N VAL A 21 3.96 -25.01 18.06
CA VAL A 21 3.42 -24.60 19.35
C VAL A 21 3.60 -23.08 19.58
N LEU A 22 4.73 -22.50 19.19
CA LEU A 22 4.93 -21.05 19.20
C LEU A 22 4.05 -20.34 18.15
N TYR A 23 3.90 -20.93 16.96
CA TYR A 23 3.02 -20.46 15.89
C TYR A 23 1.53 -20.50 16.28
N SER A 24 1.11 -21.49 17.08
CA SER A 24 -0.26 -21.54 17.61
C SER A 24 -0.47 -20.56 18.77
N GLN A 25 0.56 -20.31 19.61
CA GLN A 25 0.45 -19.37 20.72
C GLN A 25 0.41 -17.91 20.25
N ASP A 26 1.19 -17.53 19.23
CA ASP A 26 1.19 -16.16 18.69
C ASP A 26 -0.09 -15.84 17.89
N ARG A 27 -0.76 -16.84 17.29
CA ARG A 27 -2.07 -16.62 16.63
C ARG A 27 -3.20 -16.35 17.62
N ASP A 28 -3.10 -16.85 18.86
CA ASP A 28 -4.13 -16.61 19.88
C ASP A 28 -4.10 -15.16 20.40
N GLU A 29 -2.98 -14.43 20.25
CA GLU A 29 -2.86 -13.02 20.65
C GLU A 29 -3.70 -12.06 19.78
N TYR A 30 -4.02 -12.47 18.54
CA TYR A 30 -4.80 -11.67 17.58
C TYR A 30 -6.18 -12.27 17.25
N SER A 31 -6.50 -13.43 17.81
CA SER A 31 -7.83 -14.04 17.70
C SER A 31 -8.81 -13.28 18.58
N ILE A 32 -9.78 -12.59 17.98
CA ILE A 32 -10.85 -11.94 18.75
C ILE A 32 -11.79 -13.01 19.34
N ALA A 33 -11.52 -13.40 20.59
CA ALA A 33 -12.18 -14.53 21.26
C ALA A 33 -13.64 -14.25 21.68
N ASP A 34 -14.01 -12.98 21.87
CA ASP A 34 -15.35 -12.58 22.32
C ASP A 34 -16.20 -11.98 21.19
N GLN A 35 -17.46 -12.44 21.07
CA GLN A 35 -18.38 -12.06 20.00
C GLN A 35 -18.64 -10.55 19.96
N ARG A 36 -18.69 -9.91 21.13
CA ARG A 36 -18.88 -8.47 21.19
C ARG A 36 -17.70 -7.72 20.60
N THR A 37 -16.48 -8.10 20.98
CA THR A 37 -15.25 -7.48 20.45
C THR A 37 -15.11 -7.70 18.95
N PHE A 38 -15.50 -8.88 18.45
CA PHE A 38 -15.50 -9.20 17.02
C PHE A 38 -16.45 -8.28 16.25
N ASN A 39 -17.69 -8.15 16.74
CA ASN A 39 -18.68 -7.26 16.14
C ASN A 39 -18.28 -5.78 16.21
N GLU A 40 -17.68 -5.34 17.32
CA GLU A 40 -17.18 -3.97 17.47
C GLU A 40 -16.08 -3.66 16.46
N TYR A 41 -15.16 -4.60 16.23
CA TYR A 41 -14.10 -4.45 15.23
C TYR A 41 -14.64 -4.49 13.80
N ARG A 42 -15.53 -5.45 13.47
CA ARG A 42 -16.19 -5.49 12.16
C ARG A 42 -16.89 -4.17 11.84
N GLN A 43 -17.67 -3.64 12.77
CA GLN A 43 -18.34 -2.35 12.55
C GLN A 43 -17.35 -1.17 12.43
N ALA A 44 -16.19 -1.23 13.11
CA ALA A 44 -15.15 -0.22 12.93
C ALA A 44 -14.56 -0.30 11.52
N ILE A 45 -14.35 -1.50 10.97
CA ILE A 45 -13.92 -1.73 9.58
C ILE A 45 -14.93 -1.12 8.62
N GLU A 46 -16.22 -1.49 8.73
CA GLU A 46 -17.31 -0.98 7.88
C GLU A 46 -17.36 0.55 7.90
N ARG A 47 -17.46 1.16 9.09
CA ARG A 47 -17.51 2.63 9.22
C ARG A 47 -16.28 3.34 8.68
N THR A 48 -15.10 2.74 8.83
CA THR A 48 -13.86 3.34 8.32
C THR A 48 -13.79 3.21 6.80
N ALA A 49 -14.15 2.06 6.23
CA ALA A 49 -14.23 1.88 4.78
C ALA A 49 -15.23 2.84 4.14
N ASP A 50 -16.39 3.04 4.77
CA ASP A 50 -17.46 3.91 4.28
C ASP A 50 -17.09 5.41 4.24
N MET A 51 -15.94 5.81 4.78
CA MET A 51 -15.46 7.20 4.71
C MET A 51 -15.32 7.73 3.28
N VAL A 52 -15.05 6.85 2.30
CA VAL A 52 -14.99 7.22 0.87
C VAL A 52 -16.36 7.62 0.30
N TYR A 53 -17.45 7.32 1.02
CA TYR A 53 -18.82 7.67 0.69
C TYR A 53 -19.44 8.70 1.63
N ASP A 54 -18.74 9.09 2.72
CA ASP A 54 -19.22 10.09 3.67
C ASP A 54 -19.11 11.51 3.08
N GLN A 55 -20.26 12.10 2.74
CA GLN A 55 -20.33 13.43 2.13
C GLN A 55 -19.67 14.53 2.99
N SER A 56 -19.78 14.44 4.32
CA SER A 56 -19.20 15.43 5.22
C SER A 56 -17.68 15.33 5.24
N ALA A 57 -17.15 14.10 5.27
CA ALA A 57 -15.71 13.84 5.20
C ALA A 57 -15.12 14.29 3.86
N ILE A 58 -15.79 13.97 2.75
CA ILE A 58 -15.39 14.36 1.39
C ILE A 58 -15.38 15.89 1.23
N GLU A 59 -16.46 16.57 1.61
CA GLU A 59 -16.54 18.03 1.53
C GLU A 59 -15.47 18.70 2.37
N LEU A 60 -15.20 18.16 3.56
CA LEU A 60 -14.17 18.67 4.42
C LEU A 60 -12.78 18.48 3.82
N ALA A 61 -12.43 17.29 3.32
CA ALA A 61 -11.16 17.04 2.63
C ALA A 61 -10.98 17.97 1.40
N SER A 62 -12.05 18.15 0.62
CA SER A 62 -12.05 19.00 -0.58
C SER A 62 -11.74 20.46 -0.27
N ARG A 63 -12.18 21.00 0.88
CA ARG A 63 -11.79 22.36 1.33
C ARG A 63 -10.28 22.54 1.51
N TYR A 64 -9.55 21.45 1.70
CA TYR A 64 -8.10 21.43 1.81
C TYR A 64 -7.41 21.02 0.49
N GLY A 65 -8.16 20.81 -0.59
CA GLY A 65 -7.65 20.33 -1.87
C GLY A 65 -7.20 18.86 -1.82
N LEU A 66 -7.81 18.07 -0.94
CA LEU A 66 -7.55 16.64 -0.78
C LEU A 66 -8.80 15.83 -1.13
N ASP A 67 -8.58 14.60 -1.58
CA ASP A 67 -9.61 13.58 -1.82
C ASP A 67 -9.47 12.47 -0.78
N ILE A 68 -10.56 11.75 -0.51
CA ILE A 68 -10.58 10.50 0.27
C ILE A 68 -10.93 9.37 -0.71
N VAL A 69 -9.99 8.45 -0.92
CA VAL A 69 -10.06 7.37 -1.93
C VAL A 69 -9.65 6.03 -1.34
N ASP A 70 -10.11 4.92 -1.88
CA ASP A 70 -9.69 3.56 -1.49
C ASP A 70 -8.60 2.99 -2.43
N VAL A 71 -8.37 3.62 -3.58
CA VAL A 71 -7.29 3.34 -4.53
C VAL A 71 -6.50 4.60 -4.84
N THR A 72 -5.19 4.48 -4.75
CA THR A 72 -4.24 5.56 -5.01
C THR A 72 -3.39 5.24 -6.21
N TRP A 73 -3.10 6.26 -7.02
CA TRP A 73 -2.29 6.12 -8.22
C TRP A 73 -0.83 6.51 -7.91
N GLU A 74 0.05 5.51 -7.87
CA GLU A 74 1.46 5.66 -7.49
C GLU A 74 2.39 5.49 -8.69
N ASP A 75 2.23 6.36 -9.68
CA ASP A 75 2.85 6.20 -10.98
C ASP A 75 4.31 6.68 -11.04
N THR A 76 5.14 5.99 -11.83
CA THR A 76 6.49 6.48 -12.15
C THR A 76 6.60 6.93 -13.62
N GLY A 77 5.59 6.63 -14.44
CA GLY A 77 5.49 7.14 -15.80
C GLY A 77 4.08 7.06 -16.36
N ARG A 78 3.45 8.22 -16.51
CA ARG A 78 2.12 8.44 -17.10
C ARG A 78 2.17 9.38 -18.29
N TYR A 79 1.38 9.14 -19.32
CA TYR A 79 1.30 10.10 -20.42
C TYR A 79 0.57 11.37 -19.96
N TYR A 80 0.97 12.53 -20.49
CA TYR A 80 0.33 13.79 -20.12
C TYR A 80 -1.16 13.79 -20.44
N ASN A 81 -1.96 14.29 -19.51
CA ASN A 81 -3.42 14.35 -19.60
C ASN A 81 -4.04 12.99 -19.95
N SER A 82 -3.54 11.91 -19.36
CA SER A 82 -3.98 10.54 -19.61
C SER A 82 -4.05 9.74 -18.32
N SER A 83 -4.98 8.79 -18.23
CA SER A 83 -5.06 7.80 -17.14
C SER A 83 -4.18 6.57 -17.37
N VAL A 84 -3.38 6.55 -18.44
CA VAL A 84 -2.52 5.41 -18.78
C VAL A 84 -1.09 5.83 -19.00
N GLY A 85 -0.18 4.89 -18.82
CA GLY A 85 1.24 5.16 -18.89
C GLY A 85 2.11 3.93 -19.12
N PRO A 86 3.40 4.14 -19.37
CA PRO A 86 4.39 3.09 -19.46
C PRO A 86 4.82 2.48 -18.11
N ASN A 87 4.56 3.12 -16.96
CA ASN A 87 4.81 2.54 -15.64
C ASN A 87 3.84 3.12 -14.59
N ILE A 88 2.74 2.41 -14.35
CA ILE A 88 1.62 2.87 -13.52
C ILE A 88 1.23 1.81 -12.50
N SER A 89 0.89 2.24 -11.28
CA SER A 89 0.58 1.34 -10.17
C SER A 89 -0.64 1.81 -9.39
N ASP A 90 -1.57 0.89 -9.16
CA ASP A 90 -2.63 1.07 -8.16
C ASP A 90 -2.10 0.61 -6.81
N MET A 91 -2.36 1.41 -5.78
CA MET A 91 -2.05 1.07 -4.40
C MET A 91 -3.27 1.24 -3.50
N THR A 92 -3.53 0.26 -2.65
CA THR A 92 -4.55 0.30 -1.60
C THR A 92 -3.98 -0.19 -0.28
N ILE A 93 -4.66 0.07 0.84
CA ILE A 93 -4.35 -0.51 2.15
C ILE A 93 -5.49 -1.44 2.51
N GLN A 94 -5.20 -2.70 2.79
CA GLN A 94 -6.22 -3.68 3.15
C GLN A 94 -6.09 -4.08 4.62
N VAL A 95 -7.20 -4.04 5.34
CA VAL A 95 -7.32 -4.58 6.69
C VAL A 95 -7.95 -5.95 6.62
N GLY A 96 -7.39 -6.88 7.40
CA GLY A 96 -7.89 -8.23 7.50
C GLY A 96 -8.75 -8.48 8.72
N LEU A 97 -9.82 -9.26 8.54
CA LEU A 97 -10.69 -9.78 9.59
C LEU A 97 -10.75 -11.31 9.46
N GLN A 98 -10.13 -12.00 10.39
CA GLN A 98 -10.25 -13.46 10.50
C GLN A 98 -11.68 -13.83 10.88
N ASP A 99 -12.32 -14.71 10.11
CA ASP A 99 -13.64 -15.19 10.46
C ASP A 99 -13.61 -16.00 11.75
N ARG A 100 -14.60 -15.73 12.60
CA ARG A 100 -14.69 -16.31 13.95
C ARG A 100 -15.00 -17.80 13.90
N ASP A 101 -15.87 -18.21 12.98
CA ASP A 101 -16.43 -19.55 12.91
C ASP A 101 -15.64 -20.44 11.92
N ASN A 102 -14.90 -19.83 11.00
CA ASN A 102 -14.00 -20.50 10.04
C ASN A 102 -12.60 -19.86 10.02
N ARG A 103 -11.64 -20.51 10.67
CA ARG A 103 -10.23 -20.07 10.73
C ARG A 103 -9.51 -20.09 9.37
N ASP A 104 -10.10 -20.69 8.34
CA ASP A 104 -9.55 -20.68 6.98
C ASP A 104 -10.11 -19.52 6.14
N PHE A 105 -11.15 -18.82 6.63
CA PHE A 105 -11.73 -17.67 5.95
C PHE A 105 -11.25 -16.36 6.58
N PHE A 106 -10.64 -15.51 5.77
CA PHE A 106 -10.10 -14.23 6.18
C PHE A 106 -10.70 -13.18 5.25
N GLU A 107 -11.54 -12.29 5.76
CA GLU A 107 -12.14 -11.19 5.00
C GLU A 107 -11.14 -10.04 4.91
N VAL A 108 -11.06 -9.35 3.77
CA VAL A 108 -10.25 -8.13 3.65
C VAL A 108 -11.07 -6.97 3.13
N THR A 109 -10.77 -5.78 3.64
CA THR A 109 -11.48 -4.55 3.28
C THR A 109 -10.46 -3.47 2.96
N ALA A 110 -10.64 -2.77 1.83
CA ALA A 110 -9.82 -1.62 1.45
C ALA A 110 -10.13 -0.43 2.35
N MET A 111 -9.09 0.23 2.83
CA MET A 111 -9.17 1.34 3.77
C MET A 111 -8.99 2.67 3.06
N PRO A 112 -9.69 3.73 3.52
CA PRO A 112 -9.62 5.04 2.91
C PRO A 112 -8.24 5.68 3.11
N VAL A 113 -7.82 6.39 2.08
CA VAL A 113 -6.60 7.17 2.00
C VAL A 113 -6.98 8.60 1.62
N ILE A 114 -6.53 9.55 2.43
CA ILE A 114 -6.64 10.98 2.13
C ILE A 114 -5.34 11.51 1.52
N ARG A 115 -5.45 12.16 0.36
CA ARG A 115 -4.32 12.59 -0.47
C ARG A 115 -4.70 13.72 -1.43
N PHE A 116 -3.72 14.28 -2.15
CA PHE A 116 -4.01 15.10 -3.34
C PHE A 116 -4.64 14.24 -4.45
N PRO A 117 -5.49 14.81 -5.32
CA PRO A 117 -6.23 14.05 -6.34
C PRO A 117 -5.36 13.14 -7.23
N ASN A 118 -5.84 11.92 -7.50
CA ASN A 118 -5.18 10.94 -8.36
C ASN A 118 -4.90 11.47 -9.78
N ASN A 119 -5.81 12.29 -10.30
CA ASN A 119 -5.69 12.88 -11.64
C ASN A 119 -4.67 14.01 -11.74
N ASP A 120 -4.24 14.58 -10.60
CA ASP A 120 -3.12 15.53 -10.56
C ASP A 120 -1.80 14.76 -10.32
N ASP A 121 -1.83 13.75 -9.44
CA ASP A 121 -0.65 13.01 -8.97
C ASP A 121 0.47 13.98 -8.56
N LEU A 122 0.11 14.90 -7.66
CA LEU A 122 1.01 15.94 -7.16
C LEU A 122 2.21 15.30 -6.45
N SER A 123 3.41 15.67 -6.91
CA SER A 123 4.66 15.13 -6.40
C SER A 123 5.70 16.21 -6.15
N THR A 124 6.71 15.88 -5.35
CA THR A 124 7.87 16.70 -5.09
C THR A 124 9.19 15.95 -5.31
N ASP A 125 10.29 16.68 -5.51
CA ASP A 125 11.63 16.12 -5.70
C ASP A 125 12.47 16.26 -4.43
N LEU A 126 12.92 15.14 -3.86
CA LEU A 126 13.80 15.10 -2.68
C LEU A 126 15.11 14.36 -2.96
N ASP A 127 16.16 14.67 -2.21
CA ASP A 127 17.41 13.88 -2.28
C ASP A 127 17.16 12.52 -1.60
N PRO A 128 17.51 11.38 -2.24
CA PRO A 128 17.42 10.08 -1.57
C PRO A 128 18.24 10.00 -0.27
N ARG A 129 19.20 10.90 -0.04
CA ARG A 129 19.97 10.99 1.21
C ARG A 129 19.18 11.57 2.38
N ASP A 130 18.07 12.26 2.11
CA ASP A 130 17.22 12.87 3.15
C ASP A 130 16.32 11.83 3.84
N PHE A 131 16.17 10.64 3.25
CA PHE A 131 15.40 9.54 3.82
C PHE A 131 16.29 8.67 4.72
N THR A 132 15.86 8.45 5.96
CA THR A 132 16.49 7.47 6.85
C THR A 132 15.70 6.17 6.83
N LEU A 133 16.36 5.08 6.42
CA LEU A 133 15.84 3.72 6.48
C LEU A 133 16.47 2.97 7.65
N LEU A 134 15.74 2.00 8.20
CA LEU A 134 16.24 1.09 9.22
C LEU A 134 16.43 -0.29 8.59
N THR A 135 17.61 -0.87 8.75
CA THR A 135 17.97 -2.21 8.22
C THR A 135 18.60 -3.08 9.31
N GLY A 136 18.72 -4.38 9.08
CA GLY A 136 19.16 -5.40 10.05
C GLY A 136 18.05 -6.41 10.36
N ASN A 137 16.78 -6.02 10.17
CA ASN A 137 15.62 -6.90 10.39
C ASN A 137 15.62 -8.11 9.44
N GLU A 138 16.22 -8.00 8.25
CA GLU A 138 16.38 -9.08 7.28
C GLU A 138 17.33 -10.19 7.75
N LYS A 139 18.19 -9.92 8.75
CA LYS A 139 19.08 -10.89 9.40
C LYS A 139 18.77 -11.12 10.89
N GLY A 140 17.74 -10.46 11.42
CA GLY A 140 17.44 -10.45 12.85
C GLY A 140 18.53 -9.75 13.70
N GLU A 141 19.28 -8.82 13.10
CA GLU A 141 20.30 -8.00 13.77
C GLU A 141 19.72 -6.71 14.35
N ASP A 142 20.53 -6.01 15.16
CA ASP A 142 20.22 -4.67 15.64
C ASP A 142 20.02 -3.69 14.47
N LEU A 143 19.02 -2.82 14.59
CA LEU A 143 18.65 -1.87 13.54
C LEU A 143 19.73 -0.80 13.33
N LYS A 144 20.14 -0.65 12.07
CA LYS A 144 21.11 0.35 11.60
C LYS A 144 20.39 1.39 10.75
N ARG A 145 20.79 2.65 10.89
CA ARG A 145 20.28 3.76 10.08
C ARG A 145 21.14 3.93 8.84
N ILE A 146 20.52 3.92 7.67
CA ILE A 146 21.16 4.20 6.38
C ILE A 146 20.29 5.16 5.58
N SER A 147 20.84 5.78 4.54
CA SER A 147 20.01 6.55 3.62
C SER A 147 19.33 5.68 2.56
N LEU A 148 18.28 6.18 1.90
CA LEU A 148 17.74 5.50 0.71
C LEU A 148 18.80 5.43 -0.40
N TYR A 149 19.68 6.42 -0.52
CA TYR A 149 20.79 6.36 -1.48
C TYR A 149 21.72 5.17 -1.20
N ASP A 150 22.16 5.00 0.05
CA ASP A 150 23.04 3.89 0.45
C ASP A 150 22.36 2.53 0.24
N PHE A 151 21.05 2.46 0.54
CA PHE A 151 20.25 1.27 0.27
C PHE A 151 20.24 0.91 -1.22
N LEU A 152 20.03 1.90 -2.11
CA LEU A 152 20.00 1.69 -3.57
C LEU A 152 21.39 1.40 -4.15
N GLU A 153 22.45 1.86 -3.51
CA GLU A 153 23.82 1.60 -3.93
C GLU A 153 24.17 0.11 -3.82
N SER A 154 23.84 -0.51 -2.67
CA SER A 154 24.16 -1.91 -2.35
C SER A 154 22.98 -2.71 -1.76
N PRO A 155 21.84 -2.86 -2.48
CA PRO A 155 20.64 -3.50 -1.94
C PRO A 155 20.85 -4.94 -1.47
N GLY A 156 21.80 -5.66 -2.06
CA GLY A 156 22.13 -7.04 -1.67
C GLY A 156 22.57 -7.19 -0.21
N ASP A 157 23.13 -6.14 0.40
CA ASP A 157 23.53 -6.14 1.80
C ASP A 157 22.32 -6.14 2.76
N PHE A 158 21.14 -5.79 2.25
CA PHE A 158 19.89 -5.64 3.00
C PHE A 158 18.83 -6.67 2.57
N LEU A 159 19.25 -7.79 1.97
CA LEU A 159 18.40 -8.93 1.64
C LEU A 159 18.59 -10.07 2.66
N SER A 160 17.49 -10.72 3.01
CA SER A 160 17.53 -11.97 3.79
C SER A 160 18.18 -13.11 3.01
N ASP A 161 17.99 -13.17 1.69
CA ASP A 161 18.67 -14.08 0.76
C ASP A 161 19.34 -13.30 -0.38
N PRO A 162 20.60 -12.82 -0.21
CA PRO A 162 21.33 -12.11 -1.26
C PRO A 162 21.59 -12.97 -2.51
N ASP A 163 21.68 -14.28 -2.37
CA ASP A 163 21.91 -15.21 -3.48
C ASP A 163 20.67 -15.32 -4.39
N SER A 164 19.50 -14.90 -3.90
CA SER A 164 18.26 -14.78 -4.69
C SER A 164 18.34 -13.73 -5.79
N TRP A 165 19.36 -12.87 -5.82
CA TRP A 165 19.58 -11.89 -6.88
C TRP A 165 20.82 -12.21 -7.73
N PRO A 166 20.67 -13.07 -8.76
CA PRO A 166 21.79 -13.42 -9.62
C PRO A 166 22.18 -12.26 -10.55
N GLY A 167 23.45 -11.85 -10.53
CA GLY A 167 23.95 -10.80 -11.43
C GLY A 167 25.39 -10.35 -11.12
N LEU A 168 25.97 -9.56 -12.03
CA LEU A 168 27.28 -8.90 -11.84
C LEU A 168 27.14 -7.44 -11.36
N SER A 169 25.94 -6.88 -11.39
CA SER A 169 25.63 -5.48 -11.07
C SER A 169 24.51 -5.47 -10.06
N ASN A 170 24.86 -5.19 -8.80
CA ASN A 170 23.93 -5.26 -7.67
C ASN A 170 23.50 -3.88 -7.18
N SER A 171 23.69 -2.82 -7.98
CA SER A 171 23.20 -1.48 -7.67
C SER A 171 21.87 -1.20 -8.37
N LEU A 172 20.98 -0.50 -7.67
CA LEU A 172 19.72 0.04 -8.17
C LEU A 172 19.79 1.55 -8.47
N LEU A 173 20.97 2.17 -8.36
CA LEU A 173 21.17 3.57 -8.74
C LEU A 173 21.34 3.74 -10.25
N ALA A 174 20.76 4.82 -10.75
CA ALA A 174 21.00 5.37 -12.08
C ALA A 174 21.61 6.77 -11.97
N PRO A 175 22.33 7.28 -13.00
CA PRO A 175 22.92 8.62 -12.99
C PRO A 175 21.95 9.77 -12.69
N ARG A 176 20.64 9.55 -12.91
CA ARG A 176 19.57 10.51 -12.64
C ARG A 176 19.13 10.57 -11.18
N ASP A 177 19.45 9.57 -10.36
CA ASP A 177 18.90 9.40 -9.01
C ASP A 177 19.56 10.37 -7.99
N SER A 178 19.90 11.59 -8.43
CA SER A 178 20.20 12.71 -7.52
C SER A 178 18.94 13.22 -6.82
N LYS A 179 17.76 12.91 -7.39
CA LYS A 179 16.44 13.17 -6.80
C LYS A 179 15.53 11.96 -7.00
N VAL A 180 14.60 11.78 -6.07
CA VAL A 180 13.52 10.79 -6.15
C VAL A 180 12.17 11.49 -6.21
N LEU A 181 11.20 10.86 -6.87
CA LEU A 181 9.83 11.36 -7.01
C LEU A 181 9.07 11.05 -5.72
N VAL A 182 8.44 12.04 -5.08
CA VAL A 182 7.83 11.86 -3.76
C VAL A 182 6.40 12.33 -3.72
N SER A 183 5.52 11.53 -3.14
CA SER A 183 4.14 11.90 -2.77
C SER A 183 3.91 11.64 -1.29
N ALA A 184 2.89 12.26 -0.71
CA ALA A 184 2.49 12.00 0.67
C ALA A 184 0.98 11.87 0.82
N GLN A 185 0.55 10.99 1.72
CA GLN A 185 -0.85 10.67 1.98
C GLN A 185 -1.06 10.10 3.38
N ALA A 186 -2.30 10.01 3.84
CA ALA A 186 -2.63 9.39 5.13
C ALA A 186 -3.75 8.35 4.97
N CYS A 187 -3.60 7.19 5.61
CA CYS A 187 -4.57 6.08 5.60
C CYS A 187 -5.26 6.03 6.96
N PHE A 188 -6.56 5.74 6.97
CA PHE A 188 -7.27 5.45 8.22
C PHE A 188 -7.29 3.94 8.47
N LEU A 189 -6.99 3.54 9.70
CA LEU A 189 -7.06 2.17 10.18
C LEU A 189 -8.19 2.06 11.21
N PRO A 190 -9.04 1.02 11.10
CA PRO A 190 -10.13 0.77 12.03
C PRO A 190 -9.52 0.17 13.31
N ILE A 191 -9.28 0.97 14.33
CA ILE A 191 -8.69 0.50 15.60
C ILE A 191 -9.67 0.84 16.73
N PRO A 192 -10.50 -0.11 17.17
CA PRO A 192 -11.29 0.02 18.40
C PRO A 192 -10.39 0.28 19.61
N SER A 193 -10.93 0.87 20.68
CA SER A 193 -10.18 1.04 21.92
C SER A 193 -9.74 -0.32 22.48
N GLY A 194 -8.45 -0.46 22.79
CA GLY A 194 -7.82 -1.69 23.26
C GLY A 194 -7.55 -2.74 22.17
N GLY A 195 -7.76 -2.39 20.90
CA GLY A 195 -7.54 -3.28 19.75
C GLY A 195 -6.27 -2.97 18.95
N LYS A 196 -5.95 -3.85 18.01
CA LYS A 196 -4.96 -3.62 16.94
C LYS A 196 -5.59 -3.94 15.59
N ALA A 197 -5.23 -3.19 14.56
CA ALA A 197 -5.55 -3.55 13.19
C ALA A 197 -4.40 -4.38 12.60
N ILE A 198 -4.71 -5.47 11.89
CA ILE A 198 -3.76 -6.20 11.03
C ILE A 198 -4.03 -5.77 9.59
N PHE A 199 -3.00 -5.31 8.89
CA PHE A 199 -3.17 -4.75 7.57
C PHE A 199 -1.94 -4.96 6.68
N ASN A 200 -2.14 -4.79 5.37
CA ASN A 200 -1.07 -4.76 4.39
C ASN A 200 -1.33 -3.65 3.35
N PRO A 201 -0.30 -2.88 2.97
CA PRO A 201 -0.30 -2.21 1.68
C PRO A 201 -0.38 -3.24 0.56
N VAL A 202 -1.12 -2.92 -0.49
CA VAL A 202 -1.31 -3.78 -1.65
C VAL A 202 -0.99 -2.97 -2.88
N LEU A 203 -0.10 -3.51 -3.73
CA LEU A 203 0.31 -2.86 -4.96
C LEU A 203 -0.02 -3.74 -6.16
N PHE A 204 -0.61 -3.14 -7.18
CA PHE A 204 -0.76 -3.73 -8.50
C PHE A 204 -0.08 -2.85 -9.53
N ASN A 205 0.88 -3.39 -10.27
CA ASN A 205 1.54 -2.64 -11.33
C ASN A 205 1.13 -3.19 -12.70
N TYR A 206 0.59 -2.32 -13.57
CA TYR A 206 -0.02 -2.74 -14.84
C TYR A 206 0.97 -3.31 -15.86
N GLN A 207 2.25 -3.09 -15.65
CA GLN A 207 3.31 -3.63 -16.49
C GLN A 207 3.86 -4.93 -15.92
N SER A 208 3.72 -5.18 -14.62
CA SER A 208 4.27 -6.34 -13.94
C SER A 208 3.49 -7.63 -14.22
N TYR A 209 4.22 -8.74 -14.32
CA TYR A 209 3.64 -10.08 -14.45
C TYR A 209 4.65 -11.14 -13.97
N GLU A 210 4.17 -12.37 -13.82
CA GLU A 210 4.95 -13.51 -13.34
C GLU A 210 6.33 -13.57 -14.01
N LYS A 211 7.39 -13.57 -13.19
CA LYS A 211 8.81 -13.65 -13.61
C LYS A 211 9.31 -12.49 -14.48
N ASN A 212 8.54 -11.41 -14.60
CA ASN A 212 8.93 -10.19 -15.30
C ASN A 212 8.36 -8.93 -14.61
N PRO A 213 8.79 -8.66 -13.36
CA PRO A 213 8.35 -7.50 -12.61
C PRO A 213 8.78 -6.20 -13.32
N ALA A 214 7.91 -5.19 -13.32
CA ALA A 214 8.25 -3.82 -13.75
C ALA A 214 8.69 -2.94 -12.58
N VAL A 215 8.46 -3.40 -11.34
CA VAL A 215 8.74 -2.65 -10.12
C VAL A 215 9.25 -3.62 -9.05
N LEU A 216 10.29 -3.18 -8.34
CA LEU A 216 10.68 -3.70 -7.02
C LEU A 216 10.15 -2.72 -5.97
N THR A 217 9.55 -3.22 -4.90
CA THR A 217 9.13 -2.39 -3.77
C THR A 217 10.09 -2.54 -2.59
N VAL A 218 10.26 -1.43 -1.86
CA VAL A 218 10.86 -1.42 -0.53
C VAL A 218 9.84 -0.81 0.44
N LEU A 219 9.36 -1.61 1.38
CA LEU A 219 8.51 -1.20 2.48
C LEU A 219 9.43 -0.82 3.66
N ALA A 220 9.46 0.44 4.08
CA ALA A 220 10.28 0.88 5.22
C ALA A 220 9.41 1.36 6.38
N THR A 221 9.61 0.77 7.55
CA THR A 221 8.88 1.07 8.80
C THR A 221 9.87 1.46 9.90
N ARG A 222 9.35 1.80 11.08
CA ARG A 222 10.18 1.98 12.28
C ARG A 222 10.85 0.69 12.78
N GLU A 223 10.48 -0.47 12.25
CA GLU A 223 11.02 -1.79 12.64
C GLU A 223 12.02 -2.35 11.63
N GLY A 224 12.16 -1.73 10.45
CA GLY A 224 13.07 -2.22 9.42
C GLY A 224 12.59 -1.97 7.99
N THR A 225 13.20 -2.66 7.03
CA THR A 225 12.85 -2.60 5.60
C THR A 225 12.49 -3.97 5.03
N SER A 226 11.68 -4.02 3.98
CA SER A 226 11.28 -5.28 3.34
C SER A 226 11.25 -5.11 1.83
N VAL A 227 11.90 -6.03 1.12
CA VAL A 227 12.10 -5.94 -0.33
C VAL A 227 11.22 -6.96 -1.03
N THR A 228 10.46 -6.54 -2.04
CA THR A 228 9.52 -7.44 -2.72
C THR A 228 9.44 -7.10 -4.22
N ILE A 229 9.64 -8.09 -5.09
CA ILE A 229 9.31 -7.93 -6.51
C ILE A 229 7.79 -7.96 -6.71
N ILE A 230 7.30 -7.16 -7.65
CA ILE A 230 5.87 -7.14 -7.98
C ILE A 230 5.62 -7.98 -9.22
N ASP A 231 4.89 -9.08 -9.07
CA ASP A 231 4.55 -9.97 -10.18
C ASP A 231 3.05 -10.15 -10.39
N ASN A 232 2.23 -9.54 -9.52
CA ASN A 232 0.76 -9.58 -9.53
C ASN A 232 0.16 -10.99 -9.38
N VAL A 233 0.94 -11.98 -8.92
CA VAL A 233 0.49 -13.38 -8.77
C VAL A 233 0.64 -13.88 -7.35
N ARG A 234 1.77 -13.60 -6.69
CA ARG A 234 1.98 -14.05 -5.31
C ARG A 234 1.23 -13.18 -4.32
N ASP A 235 0.94 -13.76 -3.16
CA ASP A 235 0.37 -13.04 -2.02
C ASP A 235 -0.90 -12.24 -2.34
N THR A 236 -1.59 -12.62 -3.42
CA THR A 236 -2.85 -12.06 -3.83
C THR A 236 -3.95 -12.48 -2.85
N TYR A 237 -5.02 -11.70 -2.84
CA TYR A 237 -6.26 -12.09 -2.19
C TYR A 237 -7.29 -12.51 -3.24
N ASP A 238 -8.09 -13.53 -2.94
CA ASP A 238 -9.10 -14.10 -3.84
C ASP A 238 -10.52 -13.53 -3.60
N GLY A 239 -10.68 -12.48 -2.79
CA GLY A 239 -11.98 -11.86 -2.51
C GLY A 239 -12.04 -10.37 -2.89
N GLY A 240 -12.80 -10.08 -3.94
CA GLY A 240 -13.28 -8.74 -4.25
C GLY A 240 -12.53 -7.94 -5.32
N PHE A 241 -12.96 -6.68 -5.45
CA PHE A 241 -12.68 -5.74 -6.57
C PHE A 241 -11.20 -5.33 -6.72
N PHE A 242 -10.43 -5.31 -5.63
CA PHE A 242 -9.06 -4.80 -5.61
C PHE A 242 -8.04 -5.93 -5.77
N ARG A 243 -7.53 -6.08 -7.00
CA ARG A 243 -6.42 -7.01 -7.32
C ARG A 243 -5.09 -6.36 -6.99
N GLY A 244 -4.17 -7.13 -6.42
CA GLY A 244 -2.81 -6.69 -6.17
C GLY A 244 -2.05 -7.66 -5.29
N GLN A 245 -0.76 -7.38 -5.13
CA GLN A 245 0.16 -8.16 -4.31
C GLN A 245 0.32 -7.48 -2.95
N ARG A 246 0.03 -8.21 -1.86
CA ARG A 246 0.23 -7.71 -0.50
C ARG A 246 1.71 -7.56 -0.20
N LEU A 247 2.06 -6.47 0.46
CA LEU A 247 3.39 -6.18 0.96
C LEU A 247 3.45 -6.53 2.44
N PHE A 248 4.45 -7.33 2.80
CA PHE A 248 4.67 -7.81 4.16
C PHE A 248 5.95 -7.22 4.73
N PHE A 249 6.03 -7.21 6.05
CA PHE A 249 7.28 -6.97 6.76
C PHE A 249 8.16 -8.23 6.74
N ASN A 250 9.44 -8.05 6.43
CA ASN A 250 10.48 -9.08 6.49
C ASN A 250 11.02 -9.17 7.92
N ARG A 251 10.77 -10.30 8.57
CA ARG A 251 11.27 -10.65 9.89
C ARG A 251 12.25 -11.81 9.74
N ASN A 252 13.50 -11.50 9.38
CA ASN A 252 14.57 -12.47 9.21
C ASN A 252 14.24 -13.59 8.21
N GLY A 253 13.76 -13.23 7.02
CA GLY A 253 13.37 -14.16 5.95
C GLY A 253 11.95 -14.72 6.09
N GLU A 254 11.20 -14.31 7.11
CA GLU A 254 9.80 -14.68 7.33
C GLU A 254 8.89 -13.46 7.16
N LYS A 255 7.72 -13.64 6.56
CA LYS A 255 6.77 -12.56 6.30
C LYS A 255 5.83 -12.37 7.49
N ALA A 256 5.53 -11.12 7.81
CA ALA A 256 4.54 -10.76 8.82
C ALA A 256 3.71 -9.57 8.34
N SER A 257 2.39 -9.61 8.54
CA SER A 257 1.54 -8.45 8.26
C SER A 257 1.89 -7.28 9.16
N LEU A 258 1.57 -6.06 8.71
CA LEU A 258 1.74 -4.88 9.54
C LEU A 258 0.63 -4.81 10.58
N THR A 259 0.94 -4.18 11.71
CA THR A 259 -0.04 -3.91 12.77
C THR A 259 -0.14 -2.42 13.03
N GLY A 260 -1.34 -1.96 13.36
CA GLY A 260 -1.61 -0.59 13.81
C GLY A 260 -2.17 -0.61 15.23
N GLN A 261 -1.63 0.25 16.09
CA GLN A 261 -2.12 0.47 17.46
C GLN A 261 -2.36 1.95 17.69
N ARG A 262 -3.37 2.33 18.48
CA ARG A 262 -3.58 3.73 18.87
C ARG A 262 -2.35 4.30 19.58
N GLN A 263 -1.92 5.49 19.19
CA GLN A 263 -0.76 6.15 19.80
C GLN A 263 -0.95 6.37 21.30
N SER A 264 -2.15 6.75 21.74
CA SER A 264 -2.49 6.91 23.15
C SER A 264 -2.34 5.62 23.96
N GLU A 265 -2.55 4.45 23.36
CA GLU A 265 -2.39 3.13 23.99
C GLU A 265 -0.94 2.72 24.02
N PHE A 266 -0.23 2.85 22.90
CA PHE A 266 1.20 2.57 22.80
C PHE A 266 2.01 3.35 23.84
N PHE A 267 1.69 4.63 24.07
CA PHE A 267 2.37 5.41 25.10
C PHE A 267 1.95 5.03 26.52
N ARG A 268 0.71 4.62 26.76
CA ARG A 268 0.30 4.13 28.09
C ARG A 268 1.05 2.85 28.47
N GLU A 269 1.21 1.94 27.52
CA GLU A 269 1.94 0.69 27.71
C GLU A 269 3.44 0.96 27.97
N ASN A 270 4.08 1.81 27.17
CA ASN A 270 5.51 2.09 27.30
C ASN A 270 5.88 3.03 28.48
N ASN A 271 5.01 4.00 28.83
CA ASN A 271 5.26 4.91 29.96
C ASN A 271 4.98 4.28 31.33
N SER A 272 4.28 3.14 31.37
CA SER A 272 4.09 2.39 32.62
C SER A 272 5.39 1.76 33.18
N GLY A 273 6.51 1.83 32.43
CA GLY A 273 7.79 1.22 32.78
C GLY A 273 9.03 2.14 32.86
N GLN A 274 8.98 3.42 32.47
CA GLN A 274 10.17 4.30 32.51
C GLN A 274 9.85 5.74 32.94
N SER A 275 10.44 6.15 34.08
CA SER A 275 10.61 7.55 34.45
C SER A 275 11.95 8.05 33.90
N GLY A 276 11.94 8.97 32.92
CA GLY A 276 13.06 9.89 32.69
C GLY A 276 13.46 10.25 31.25
N THR A 277 13.13 11.49 30.86
CA THR A 277 13.90 12.44 30.01
C THR A 277 14.16 12.12 28.53
N SER A 278 13.72 12.99 27.61
CA SER A 278 14.37 14.23 27.09
C SER A 278 14.11 14.40 25.59
N SER A 279 14.34 15.61 25.04
CA SER A 279 14.03 16.10 23.68
C SER A 279 14.43 15.22 22.46
N ALA A 280 15.15 14.12 22.66
CA ALA A 280 15.32 13.06 21.65
C ALA A 280 14.04 12.23 21.42
N GLU A 281 13.07 12.29 22.35
CA GLU A 281 11.75 11.66 22.24
C GLU A 281 10.87 12.32 21.17
N ALA A 282 10.92 13.64 20.97
CA ALA A 282 10.13 14.33 19.94
C ALA A 282 10.50 13.89 18.51
N GLY A 283 11.76 13.52 18.27
CA GLY A 283 12.23 12.92 17.02
C GLY A 283 11.93 11.41 16.90
N ARG A 284 11.66 10.72 18.01
CA ARG A 284 11.14 9.35 18.04
C ARG A 284 9.62 9.31 17.86
N GLU A 285 8.90 10.35 18.28
CA GLU A 285 7.46 10.52 18.03
C GLU A 285 7.18 10.80 16.55
N SER A 286 8.06 11.55 15.88
CA SER A 286 8.02 11.83 14.44
C SER A 286 8.44 10.60 13.62
N GLY A 287 7.49 9.71 13.31
CA GLY A 287 7.70 8.55 12.43
C GLY A 287 7.09 7.25 12.92
N LEU A 288 6.50 7.23 14.13
CA LEU A 288 5.84 6.03 14.66
C LEU A 288 4.66 5.57 13.80
N ASN A 289 4.01 6.51 13.12
CA ASN A 289 2.83 6.28 12.29
C ASN A 289 3.12 6.39 10.79
N MET A 290 4.37 6.21 10.38
CA MET A 290 4.80 6.42 9.01
C MET A 290 5.38 5.14 8.44
N VAL A 291 5.02 4.87 7.19
CA VAL A 291 5.67 3.86 6.35
C VAL A 291 6.07 4.52 5.04
N LEU A 292 7.27 4.23 4.55
CA LEU A 292 7.69 4.61 3.21
C LEU A 292 7.44 3.44 2.28
N LEU A 293 6.68 3.67 1.21
CA LEU A 293 6.45 2.72 0.13
C LEU A 293 7.28 3.19 -1.06
N ILE A 294 8.40 2.51 -1.31
CA ILE A 294 9.36 2.92 -2.32
C ILE A 294 9.22 1.99 -3.53
N GLN A 295 8.93 2.55 -4.70
CA GLN A 295 8.89 1.81 -5.96
C GLN A 295 10.14 2.10 -6.79
N ILE A 296 10.84 1.03 -7.17
CA ILE A 296 12.06 1.07 -7.98
C ILE A 296 11.74 0.41 -9.32
N PRO A 297 11.62 1.18 -10.41
CA PRO A 297 11.29 0.63 -11.72
C PRO A 297 12.38 -0.29 -12.26
N LEU A 298 11.96 -1.41 -12.83
CA LEU A 298 12.78 -2.49 -13.35
C LEU A 298 12.59 -2.68 -14.86
N LYS A 299 13.67 -3.06 -15.54
CA LYS A 299 13.64 -3.39 -16.96
C LYS A 299 12.87 -4.66 -17.19
N GLN A 300 11.95 -4.57 -18.13
CA GLN A 300 11.15 -5.68 -18.55
C GLN A 300 11.70 -6.31 -19.83
N LYS A 301 11.54 -7.63 -19.97
CA LYS A 301 11.79 -8.30 -21.23
C LYS A 301 10.71 -7.86 -22.23
N PRO A 302 11.08 -7.46 -23.47
CA PRO A 302 10.10 -7.11 -24.49
C PRO A 302 9.23 -8.33 -24.78
N GLN A 303 7.95 -8.23 -24.47
CA GLN A 303 6.98 -9.25 -24.82
C GLN A 303 5.85 -8.58 -25.60
N ARG A 304 5.29 -9.31 -26.58
CA ARG A 304 3.98 -8.96 -27.14
C ARG A 304 3.01 -8.92 -25.98
N ARG A 305 2.58 -7.71 -25.58
CA ARG A 305 1.67 -7.46 -24.45
C ARG A 305 0.58 -8.54 -24.40
N GLY A 306 0.77 -9.48 -23.49
CA GLY A 306 -0.18 -10.53 -23.17
C GLY A 306 -0.69 -10.25 -21.75
N PHE A 307 -2.02 -10.17 -21.65
CA PHE A 307 -2.86 -10.43 -20.48
C PHE A 307 -2.66 -9.60 -19.19
N PHE A 308 -3.69 -8.81 -18.87
CA PHE A 308 -4.59 -9.12 -17.75
C PHE A 308 -6.01 -8.69 -18.17
N GLY A 309 -6.99 -9.58 -17.98
CA GLY A 309 -8.40 -9.30 -18.27
C GLY A 309 -9.07 -8.77 -17.01
N GLY A 310 -9.67 -7.59 -17.06
CA GLY A 310 -10.52 -7.06 -15.98
C GLY A 310 -11.85 -7.82 -15.92
N TRP A 311 -12.07 -8.61 -14.85
CA TRP A 311 -13.37 -9.25 -14.58
C TRP A 311 -14.21 -8.17 -13.92
N MET A 312 -15.13 -7.59 -14.70
CA MET A 312 -16.28 -6.87 -14.16
C MET A 312 -17.38 -7.93 -14.01
N GLU A 313 -17.50 -8.47 -12.81
CA GLU A 313 -18.66 -9.26 -12.41
C GLU A 313 -19.37 -8.48 -11.30
N GLU A 314 -20.67 -8.31 -11.52
CA GLU A 314 -21.63 -7.60 -10.69
C GLU A 314 -21.63 -8.12 -9.25
N SER A 315 -21.61 -7.21 -8.29
CA SER A 315 -22.15 -7.47 -6.95
C SER A 315 -22.76 -6.18 -6.44
N ALA A 316 -24.09 -6.13 -6.39
CA ALA A 316 -24.80 -5.13 -5.60
C ALA A 316 -24.53 -5.43 -4.13
N MET A 317 -23.94 -4.48 -3.41
CA MET A 317 -23.79 -4.54 -1.96
C MET A 317 -24.86 -3.61 -1.37
N GLU A 318 -25.91 -4.19 -0.78
CA GLU A 318 -26.85 -3.44 0.05
C GLU A 318 -26.12 -2.95 1.31
N SER A 319 -26.13 -1.63 1.56
CA SER A 319 -25.83 -1.07 2.87
C SER A 319 -27.05 -0.34 3.40
N ALA A 320 -27.58 -0.80 4.52
CA ALA A 320 -28.66 -0.14 5.23
C ALA A 320 -28.06 0.98 6.10
N VAL A 321 -28.45 2.23 5.86
CA VAL A 321 -27.99 3.40 6.62
C VAL A 321 -28.69 3.45 7.98
N PRO A 322 -28.00 3.33 9.12
CA PRO A 322 -28.55 3.77 10.39
C PRO A 322 -28.29 5.28 10.53
N MET A 323 -29.32 6.06 10.84
CA MET A 323 -29.13 7.44 11.31
C MET A 323 -28.26 7.43 12.58
N ALA A 324 -27.02 7.92 12.46
CA ALA A 324 -26.14 8.11 13.60
C ALA A 324 -26.49 9.41 14.33
N MET A 325 -26.61 9.33 15.66
CA MET A 325 -26.51 10.49 16.54
C MET A 325 -25.13 11.14 16.36
N GLU A 326 -25.02 12.47 16.47
CA GLU A 326 -23.74 13.20 16.46
C GLU A 326 -22.74 12.55 17.41
N LYS A 327 -21.78 11.80 16.86
CA LYS A 327 -20.62 11.27 17.57
C LYS A 327 -19.43 12.13 17.16
N SER A 328 -18.63 12.53 18.15
CA SER A 328 -17.38 13.25 17.91
C SER A 328 -16.34 12.33 17.26
N SER A 329 -15.48 12.90 16.40
CA SER A 329 -14.32 12.20 15.87
C SER A 329 -13.43 11.65 17.00
N ASP A 330 -12.80 10.51 16.74
CA ASP A 330 -11.83 9.86 17.63
C ASP A 330 -10.48 9.58 16.94
N VAL A 331 -10.19 10.34 15.88
CA VAL A 331 -8.98 10.18 15.07
C VAL A 331 -7.73 10.52 15.88
N GLU A 332 -6.74 9.65 15.81
CA GLU A 332 -5.39 9.88 16.33
C GLU A 332 -4.36 9.22 15.41
N ASN A 333 -3.05 9.30 15.69
CA ASN A 333 -2.08 8.53 14.92
C ASN A 333 -2.13 7.04 15.27
N ALA A 334 -1.89 6.18 14.29
CA ALA A 334 -1.69 4.76 14.51
C ALA A 334 -0.19 4.43 14.52
N VAL A 335 0.33 3.93 15.63
CA VAL A 335 1.71 3.43 15.71
C VAL A 335 1.79 2.12 14.94
N ILE A 336 2.74 2.04 14.00
CA ILE A 336 2.92 0.88 13.13
C ILE A 336 3.90 -0.10 13.75
N GLY A 337 3.59 -1.39 13.69
CA GLY A 337 4.47 -2.50 14.02
C GLY A 337 4.30 -3.66 13.05
N SER A 338 4.82 -4.82 13.42
CA SER A 338 4.64 -6.09 12.70
C SER A 338 3.91 -7.10 13.55
N GLY A 339 3.17 -7.99 12.88
CA GLY A 339 2.41 -9.07 13.50
C GLY A 339 3.22 -10.36 13.66
N PRO A 340 2.52 -11.49 13.86
CA PRO A 340 3.15 -12.80 13.92
C PRO A 340 3.68 -13.22 12.54
N VAL A 341 4.61 -14.18 12.53
CA VAL A 341 5.13 -14.77 11.30
C VAL A 341 4.03 -15.57 10.59
N GLU A 342 3.92 -15.39 9.29
CA GLU A 342 2.92 -16.04 8.42
C GLU A 342 3.54 -17.04 7.43
N GLY A 343 4.86 -17.14 7.39
CA GLY A 343 5.62 -18.08 6.57
C GLY A 343 6.76 -17.40 5.80
N PRO A 344 7.39 -18.10 4.84
CA PRO A 344 8.57 -17.58 4.17
C PRO A 344 8.31 -16.26 3.43
N PHE A 345 9.24 -15.32 3.57
CA PHE A 345 9.27 -14.07 2.82
C PHE A 345 10.02 -14.27 1.50
N ILE A 346 9.47 -13.78 0.39
CA ILE A 346 10.10 -13.91 -0.93
C ILE A 346 10.51 -12.53 -1.45
N GLU A 347 11.82 -12.33 -1.59
CA GLU A 347 12.43 -11.07 -2.05
C GLU A 347 12.51 -10.99 -3.59
N ILE A 348 13.63 -11.43 -4.17
CA ILE A 348 13.94 -11.28 -5.61
C ILE A 348 13.67 -12.56 -6.40
N ASP A 349 13.42 -13.68 -5.71
CA ASP A 349 12.93 -14.93 -6.30
C ASP A 349 13.82 -15.49 -7.43
N GLY A 350 15.14 -15.36 -7.29
CA GLY A 350 16.10 -15.84 -8.30
C GLY A 350 16.08 -15.03 -9.61
N LEU A 351 15.39 -13.89 -9.67
CA LEU A 351 15.25 -13.12 -10.89
C LEU A 351 16.46 -12.22 -11.14
N LYS A 352 16.90 -12.17 -12.41
CA LYS A 352 17.95 -11.26 -12.90
C LYS A 352 17.39 -9.86 -13.13
N ILE A 353 16.86 -9.23 -12.08
CA ILE A 353 16.27 -7.89 -12.17
C ILE A 353 17.35 -6.85 -12.49
N LYS A 354 16.94 -5.77 -13.15
CA LYS A 354 17.80 -4.64 -13.49
C LYS A 354 17.01 -3.34 -13.39
N ARG A 355 17.56 -2.33 -12.71
CA ARG A 355 17.00 -0.96 -12.65
C ARG A 355 16.72 -0.40 -14.05
N ASP A 356 15.54 0.19 -14.24
CA ASP A 356 15.16 0.90 -15.48
C ASP A 356 15.34 2.43 -15.36
N PRO A 357 16.47 3.00 -15.82
CA PRO A 357 16.77 4.42 -15.63
C PRO A 357 15.77 5.35 -16.34
N ASP A 358 14.93 4.83 -17.24
CA ASP A 358 13.91 5.65 -17.90
C ASP A 358 12.86 6.16 -16.90
N PHE A 359 12.67 5.51 -15.75
CA PHE A 359 11.70 5.94 -14.72
C PHE A 359 12.42 6.35 -13.42
N PRO A 360 11.90 7.35 -12.68
CA PRO A 360 12.44 7.72 -11.37
C PRO A 360 12.17 6.63 -10.33
N VAL A 361 12.94 6.60 -9.25
CA VAL A 361 12.48 5.93 -8.01
C VAL A 361 11.38 6.79 -7.40
N ARG A 362 10.26 6.17 -7.01
CA ARG A 362 9.13 6.83 -6.34
C ARG A 362 9.11 6.48 -4.86
N VAL A 363 8.90 7.46 -4.00
CA VAL A 363 8.72 7.30 -2.55
C VAL A 363 7.35 7.84 -2.16
N THR A 364 6.48 6.99 -1.66
CA THR A 364 5.19 7.38 -1.10
C THR A 364 5.31 7.44 0.42
N VAL A 365 5.19 8.63 0.98
CA VAL A 365 5.17 8.84 2.44
C VAL A 365 3.74 8.58 2.94
N GLN A 366 3.50 7.41 3.52
CA GLN A 366 2.20 6.99 4.01
C GLN A 366 2.14 7.19 5.53
N PHE A 367 1.31 8.13 5.97
CA PHE A 367 0.94 8.26 7.37
C PHE A 367 -0.25 7.36 7.69
N TYR A 368 -0.37 6.94 8.94
CA TYR A 368 -1.48 6.12 9.42
C TYR A 368 -2.19 6.81 10.58
N LYS A 369 -3.52 6.81 10.50
CA LYS A 369 -4.45 7.38 11.49
C LYS A 369 -5.33 6.26 12.01
N ALA A 370 -5.56 6.22 13.32
CA ALA A 370 -6.47 5.28 13.97
C ALA A 370 -7.85 5.95 14.12
N THR A 371 -8.92 5.21 13.85
CA THR A 371 -10.29 5.60 14.20
C THR A 371 -11.11 4.35 14.55
N SER A 372 -12.12 4.48 15.40
CA SER A 372 -13.07 3.40 15.67
C SER A 372 -14.44 3.65 15.05
N ASN A 373 -14.68 4.88 14.58
CA ASN A 373 -15.98 5.35 14.16
C ASN A 373 -16.04 5.89 12.72
N GLY A 374 -14.90 6.07 12.05
CA GLY A 374 -14.85 6.61 10.68
C GLY A 374 -15.20 8.09 10.58
N ILE A 375 -15.34 8.80 11.70
CA ILE A 375 -15.75 10.20 11.70
C ILE A 375 -14.51 11.08 11.77
N VAL A 376 -14.41 12.05 10.85
CA VAL A 376 -13.35 13.08 10.84
C VAL A 376 -13.92 14.44 11.20
N SER A 377 -13.19 15.20 12.00
CA SER A 377 -13.45 16.61 12.27
C SER A 377 -12.58 17.52 11.41
N GLU A 378 -12.92 18.80 11.32
CA GLU A 378 -12.11 19.80 10.59
C GLU A 378 -10.68 19.89 11.11
N ARG A 379 -10.51 19.71 12.43
CA ARG A 379 -9.19 19.65 13.04
C ARG A 379 -8.38 18.46 12.54
N ASP A 380 -8.98 17.28 12.42
CA ASP A 380 -8.26 16.08 11.97
C ASP A 380 -7.77 16.25 10.54
N ILE A 381 -8.62 16.81 9.67
CA ILE A 381 -8.27 17.09 8.27
C ILE A 381 -7.23 18.19 8.16
N ASP A 382 -7.30 19.26 8.97
CA ASP A 382 -6.25 20.29 9.03
C ASP A 382 -4.89 19.71 9.43
N GLU A 383 -4.86 18.89 10.48
CA GLU A 383 -3.64 18.24 10.97
C GLU A 383 -3.05 17.27 9.92
N ILE A 384 -3.89 16.48 9.25
CA ILE A 384 -3.49 15.63 8.13
C ILE A 384 -2.94 16.45 6.97
N ALA A 385 -3.65 17.49 6.56
CA ALA A 385 -3.26 18.33 5.44
C ALA A 385 -1.95 19.06 5.72
N HIS A 386 -1.75 19.52 6.95
CA HIS A 386 -0.48 20.09 7.40
C HIS A 386 0.65 19.06 7.32
N GLN A 387 0.42 17.83 7.81
CA GLN A 387 1.40 16.75 7.78
C GLN A 387 1.80 16.37 6.35
N ILE A 388 0.83 16.24 5.44
CA ILE A 388 1.07 15.98 4.02
C ILE A 388 1.88 17.13 3.41
N ARG A 389 1.41 18.38 3.51
CA ARG A 389 2.07 19.55 2.89
C ARG A 389 3.48 19.79 3.42
N LYS A 390 3.77 19.40 4.66
CA LYS A 390 5.13 19.46 5.22
C LYS A 390 6.13 18.65 4.39
N VAL A 391 5.75 17.47 3.88
CA VAL A 391 6.61 16.69 2.97
C VAL A 391 6.89 17.48 1.69
N TYR A 392 5.86 18.07 1.09
CA TYR A 392 6.00 18.88 -0.13
C TYR A 392 6.87 20.12 0.08
N SER A 393 6.81 20.75 1.26
CA SER A 393 7.63 21.94 1.59
C SER A 393 9.13 21.66 1.72
N GLN A 394 9.53 20.39 1.79
CA GLN A 394 10.94 19.99 1.88
C GLN A 394 11.58 19.79 0.51
N GLY A 395 10.78 19.63 -0.56
CA GLY A 395 11.31 19.32 -1.89
C GLY A 395 11.63 20.56 -2.72
N ASP A 396 12.51 20.35 -3.69
CA ASP A 396 13.03 21.44 -4.54
C ASP A 396 12.02 21.89 -5.60
N TYR A 397 11.14 20.97 -6.03
CA TYR A 397 10.18 21.19 -7.11
C TYR A 397 8.89 20.45 -6.80
N VAL A 398 7.77 21.18 -6.73
CA VAL A 398 6.42 20.61 -6.58
C VAL A 398 5.65 20.83 -7.88
N SER A 399 5.22 19.74 -8.53
CA SER A 399 4.35 19.81 -9.69
C SER A 399 3.56 18.52 -9.85
N SER A 400 2.49 18.58 -10.64
CA SER A 400 1.76 17.39 -11.02
C SER A 400 2.55 16.58 -12.07
N LEU A 401 2.35 15.26 -12.03
CA LEU A 401 2.91 14.32 -13.01
C LEU A 401 2.01 14.17 -14.24
N VAL A 402 0.72 14.52 -14.12
CA VAL A 402 -0.30 14.32 -15.16
C VAL A 402 -0.60 15.60 -15.93
N THR A 403 -0.87 16.66 -15.18
CA THR A 403 -1.24 18.01 -15.62
C THR A 403 -0.02 18.95 -15.53
N GLY A 404 0.10 19.92 -16.45
CA GLY A 404 1.19 20.92 -16.43
C GLY A 404 2.33 20.71 -17.42
N GLY A 405 2.42 19.54 -18.08
CA GLY A 405 3.39 19.27 -19.16
C GLY A 405 4.83 19.02 -18.68
N GLY A 406 5.80 19.08 -19.61
CA GLY A 406 7.21 18.80 -19.34
C GLY A 406 7.87 19.86 -18.46
N ALA A 407 7.81 19.65 -17.14
CA ALA A 407 8.39 20.54 -16.14
C ALA A 407 9.93 20.50 -16.12
N GLY A 408 10.58 19.58 -16.86
CA GLY A 408 12.03 19.45 -16.92
C GLY A 408 12.64 18.95 -15.61
N ARG A 409 11.82 18.33 -14.76
CA ARG A 409 12.23 17.77 -13.46
C ARG A 409 13.17 16.59 -13.67
N VAL A 410 14.13 16.44 -12.77
CA VAL A 410 15.05 15.28 -12.78
C VAL A 410 14.29 13.96 -12.61
N THR A 411 13.17 14.02 -11.91
CA THR A 411 12.26 12.90 -11.66
C THR A 411 11.24 12.67 -12.78
N GLU A 412 11.21 13.50 -13.81
CA GLU A 412 10.35 13.25 -14.98
C GLU A 412 10.87 12.01 -15.73
N TYR A 413 10.02 11.04 -16.07
CA TYR A 413 10.48 9.85 -16.77
C TYR A 413 11.06 10.18 -18.17
N SER A 414 11.88 9.31 -18.75
CA SER A 414 12.41 9.44 -20.11
C SER A 414 11.55 8.68 -21.10
N GLY A 415 11.33 9.24 -22.28
CA GLY A 415 10.56 8.61 -23.35
C GLY A 415 9.32 9.39 -23.77
N LEU A 416 8.43 8.74 -24.53
CA LEU A 416 7.25 9.39 -25.09
C LEU A 416 6.26 9.77 -23.99
N LYS A 417 5.82 11.04 -24.04
CA LYS A 417 4.85 11.63 -23.10
C LYS A 417 3.41 11.63 -23.60
N VAL A 418 3.20 11.07 -24.79
CA VAL A 418 1.93 11.08 -25.50
C VAL A 418 1.37 9.67 -25.56
N GLN A 419 0.11 9.53 -25.18
CA GLN A 419 -0.60 8.26 -25.29
C GLN A 419 -0.60 7.77 -26.76
N PRO A 420 -0.21 6.51 -27.04
CA PRO A 420 -0.26 5.97 -28.38
C PRO A 420 -1.68 6.04 -28.98
N PRO A 421 -1.85 6.47 -30.24
CA PRO A 421 -3.18 6.68 -30.83
C PRO A 421 -4.03 5.40 -30.94
N PHE A 422 -3.39 4.23 -30.89
CA PHE A 422 -4.07 2.94 -30.97
C PHE A 422 -4.26 2.25 -29.62
N TRP A 423 -3.90 2.91 -28.50
CA TRP A 423 -3.93 2.31 -27.17
C TRP A 423 -5.28 1.65 -26.86
N TRP A 424 -6.35 2.44 -26.95
CA TRP A 424 -7.72 1.99 -26.64
C TRP A 424 -8.25 0.98 -27.65
N ARG A 425 -7.91 1.13 -28.93
CA ARG A 425 -8.26 0.12 -29.95
C ARG A 425 -7.63 -1.23 -29.63
N ASP A 426 -6.36 -1.23 -29.27
CA ASP A 426 -5.65 -2.45 -28.96
C ASP A 426 -6.09 -3.01 -27.60
N PHE A 427 -6.50 -2.14 -26.65
CA PHE A 427 -7.17 -2.55 -25.42
C PHE A 427 -8.46 -3.31 -25.72
N TRP A 428 -9.40 -2.72 -26.46
CA TRP A 428 -10.69 -3.32 -26.76
C TRP A 428 -10.55 -4.66 -27.49
N ARG A 429 -9.70 -4.71 -28.54
CA ARG A 429 -9.40 -5.97 -29.25
C ARG A 429 -8.92 -7.08 -28.31
N ARG A 430 -8.14 -6.72 -27.28
CA ARG A 430 -7.65 -7.69 -26.29
C ARG A 430 -8.72 -8.03 -25.26
N PHE A 431 -9.48 -7.04 -24.79
CA PHE A 431 -10.59 -7.22 -23.86
C PHE A 431 -11.58 -8.24 -24.44
N GLU A 432 -12.05 -8.01 -25.66
CA GLU A 432 -13.02 -8.86 -26.35
C GLU A 432 -12.53 -10.29 -26.48
N LYS A 433 -11.30 -10.47 -26.98
CA LYS A 433 -10.69 -11.79 -27.16
C LYS A 433 -10.62 -12.59 -25.87
N ASN A 434 -10.35 -11.94 -24.75
CA ASN A 434 -10.07 -12.61 -23.47
C ASN A 434 -11.35 -12.83 -22.65
N ARG A 435 -12.31 -11.92 -22.78
CA ARG A 435 -13.56 -11.90 -22.03
C ARG A 435 -14.66 -12.71 -22.68
N GLY A 436 -14.57 -12.90 -24.01
CA GLY A 436 -15.71 -13.35 -24.80
C GLY A 436 -16.88 -12.37 -24.74
N MET A 437 -16.64 -11.11 -24.36
CA MET A 437 -17.63 -10.04 -24.26
C MET A 437 -17.24 -8.95 -25.25
N ASP A 438 -18.17 -8.55 -26.10
CA ASP A 438 -17.93 -7.50 -27.07
C ASP A 438 -17.75 -6.12 -26.40
N ARG A 439 -17.01 -5.21 -27.03
CA ARG A 439 -16.84 -3.84 -26.54
C ARG A 439 -18.18 -3.13 -26.35
N GLU A 440 -19.12 -3.28 -27.27
CA GLU A 440 -20.41 -2.62 -27.17
C GLU A 440 -21.17 -3.10 -25.93
N ASP A 441 -21.20 -4.41 -25.67
CA ASP A 441 -21.82 -4.99 -24.47
C ASP A 441 -21.13 -4.52 -23.18
N ALA A 442 -19.80 -4.47 -23.19
CA ALA A 442 -19.02 -3.98 -22.05
C ALA A 442 -19.27 -2.50 -21.77
N ILE A 443 -19.38 -1.68 -22.81
CA ILE A 443 -19.75 -0.27 -22.69
C ILE A 443 -21.18 -0.17 -22.17
N ILE A 444 -22.14 -0.90 -22.72
CA ILE A 444 -23.54 -0.87 -22.24
C ILE A 444 -23.60 -1.19 -20.75
N ARG A 445 -22.94 -2.26 -20.30
CA ARG A 445 -22.87 -2.59 -18.86
C ARG A 445 -22.22 -1.50 -18.04
N LEU A 446 -21.14 -0.90 -18.57
CA LEU A 446 -20.54 0.25 -17.93
C LEU A 446 -21.54 1.42 -17.87
N LEU A 447 -22.31 1.69 -18.92
CA LEU A 447 -23.30 2.76 -18.92
C LEU A 447 -24.49 2.47 -18.00
N GLU A 448 -24.90 1.22 -17.87
CA GLU A 448 -25.90 0.78 -16.89
C GLU A 448 -25.38 1.03 -15.47
N LEU A 449 -24.10 0.74 -15.22
CA LEU A 449 -23.41 1.05 -13.97
C LEU A 449 -23.14 2.55 -13.76
N LEU A 450 -23.03 3.34 -14.84
CA LEU A 450 -22.76 4.78 -14.83
C LEU A 450 -24.03 5.62 -14.94
N GLY A 451 -25.20 5.02 -15.16
CA GLY A 451 -26.51 5.64 -15.37
C GLY A 451 -26.58 6.59 -16.56
N GLU A 452 -27.69 7.33 -16.73
CA GLU A 452 -27.90 8.15 -17.93
C GLU A 452 -27.20 9.52 -17.89
N ASP A 453 -26.92 10.06 -16.71
CA ASP A 453 -26.41 11.43 -16.51
C ASP A 453 -24.91 11.60 -16.81
N TYR A 454 -24.19 10.51 -17.13
CA TYR A 454 -22.72 10.48 -17.21
C TYR A 454 -22.18 11.22 -18.43
N ARG A 455 -23.07 11.55 -19.36
CA ARG A 455 -22.78 12.33 -20.55
C ARG A 455 -22.90 13.83 -20.33
N ASP A 456 -23.65 14.24 -19.30
CA ASP A 456 -23.93 15.64 -18.99
C ASP A 456 -23.06 16.18 -17.84
N ARG A 457 -22.38 15.28 -17.11
CA ARG A 457 -21.40 15.57 -16.07
C ARG A 457 -20.09 14.86 -16.38
N GLU A 458 -18.96 15.46 -16.00
CA GLU A 458 -17.67 14.76 -16.09
C GLU A 458 -17.72 13.49 -15.21
N VAL A 459 -17.42 12.33 -15.80
CA VAL A 459 -17.29 11.05 -15.07
C VAL A 459 -16.06 11.13 -14.16
N SER A 460 -16.27 11.77 -13.03
CA SER A 460 -15.37 11.88 -11.89
C SER A 460 -15.81 10.89 -10.82
N GLU A 461 -14.97 10.63 -9.83
CA GLU A 461 -15.36 9.79 -8.69
C GLU A 461 -16.61 10.32 -7.98
N LEU A 462 -16.80 11.65 -7.95
CA LEU A 462 -18.03 12.30 -7.46
C LEU A 462 -19.27 11.97 -8.30
N TYR A 463 -19.12 11.86 -9.62
CA TYR A 463 -20.19 11.45 -10.53
C TYR A 463 -20.58 9.97 -10.34
N LEU A 464 -19.59 9.08 -10.23
CA LEU A 464 -19.80 7.65 -9.95
C LEU A 464 -20.57 7.47 -8.63
N ARG A 465 -20.24 8.30 -7.65
CA ARG A 465 -20.84 8.32 -6.32
C ARG A 465 -22.30 8.78 -6.32
N ASP A 466 -22.62 9.92 -6.96
CA ASP A 466 -24.01 10.44 -7.01
C ASP A 466 -24.97 9.43 -7.65
N LEU A 467 -24.47 8.71 -8.65
CA LEU A 467 -25.27 7.70 -9.32
C LEU A 467 -25.58 6.49 -8.44
N LEU A 468 -24.60 5.98 -7.70
CA LEU A 468 -24.79 4.83 -6.82
C LEU A 468 -25.69 5.16 -5.62
N SER A 469 -25.82 6.43 -5.25
CA SER A 469 -26.77 6.87 -4.21
C SER A 469 -28.24 6.89 -4.64
N ASP A 470 -28.55 7.00 -5.94
CA ASP A 470 -29.93 7.04 -6.46
C ASP A 470 -30.54 5.64 -6.74
N ILE A 471 -29.72 4.60 -6.66
CA ILE A 471 -30.12 3.19 -6.85
C ILE A 471 -30.48 2.52 -5.49
N ILE A 472 -30.33 3.26 -4.38
CA ILE A 472 -30.64 2.87 -2.98
C ILE A 472 -31.85 3.67 -2.51
#